data_AF-A0A959Y5B9-F1
#
_entry.id   AF-A0A959Y5B9-F1
#
_cell.length_a   1.000
_cell.length_b   1.000
_cell.length_c   1.000
_cell.angle_alpha   90.00
_cell.angle_beta   90.00
_cell.angle_gamma   90.00
#
_symmetry.space_group_name_H-M   'P 1'
#
loop_
_entity.id
_entity.type
_entity.pdbx_description
1 polymer ?
#
loop_
_entity_poly.entity_id
_entity_poly.type
_entity_poly.pdbx_seq_one_letter_code
_entity_poly.pdbx_strand_id
1 'polypeptide(L)'
;MNKPFLSFLREVLVVVIGILIAVVLNDFQTKRTDQRYLKKAMSAIEEEVKDARLSVSEVVERHSITIDSLERYAEDSIMSLAEFLEHAGGIQLATTGNVGLRFYVAGKADLLDLELVGKLADVEVSTQVLRGKMDRLLDFTYGRLTSTDAESKLLFAMHLGNVMDSETALLEHFDEVLEMLQGPEGFPEQAAGR
;
A
#
# COMPACT_ATOMS: atom_id res chain seq x y z
N MET A 1 63.76 -29.44 -2.54
CA MET A 1 62.35 -29.35 -2.10
C MET A 1 61.72 -30.71 -2.33
N ASN A 2 61.30 -31.40 -1.25
CA ASN A 2 60.92 -32.81 -1.31
C ASN A 2 59.65 -32.99 -2.18
N LYS A 3 59.76 -33.76 -3.27
CA LYS A 3 58.66 -34.15 -4.17
C LYS A 3 57.33 -34.52 -3.47
N PRO A 4 57.30 -35.21 -2.30
CA PRO A 4 56.05 -35.48 -1.59
C PRO A 4 55.31 -34.22 -1.08
N PHE A 5 56.03 -33.17 -0.68
CA PHE A 5 55.43 -31.94 -0.17
C PHE A 5 54.74 -31.12 -1.27
N LEU A 6 55.32 -31.09 -2.49
CA LEU A 6 54.68 -30.45 -3.64
C LEU A 6 53.41 -31.20 -4.08
N SER A 7 53.39 -32.53 -3.98
CA SER A 7 52.22 -33.34 -4.30
C SER A 7 51.08 -33.05 -3.33
N PHE A 8 51.38 -33.00 -2.03
CA PHE A 8 50.41 -32.68 -0.99
C PHE A 8 49.82 -31.26 -1.17
N LEU A 9 50.66 -30.26 -1.44
CA LEU A 9 50.20 -28.90 -1.73
C LEU A 9 49.28 -28.83 -2.95
N ARG A 10 49.60 -29.57 -4.01
CA ARG A 10 48.75 -29.63 -5.21
C ARG A 10 47.37 -30.22 -4.91
N GLU A 11 47.31 -31.24 -4.07
CA GLU A 11 46.07 -31.93 -3.71
C GLU A 11 45.17 -31.06 -2.83
N VAL A 12 45.76 -30.38 -1.83
CA VAL A 12 45.04 -29.38 -1.01
C VAL A 12 44.52 -28.24 -1.86
N LEU A 13 45.32 -27.74 -2.81
CA LEU A 13 44.95 -26.62 -3.67
C LEU A 13 43.77 -26.96 -4.59
N VAL A 14 43.70 -28.19 -5.11
CA VAL A 14 42.56 -28.67 -5.93
C VAL A 14 41.28 -28.74 -5.08
N VAL A 15 41.35 -29.24 -3.84
CA VAL A 15 40.19 -29.31 -2.93
C VAL A 15 39.68 -27.92 -2.58
N VAL A 16 40.59 -26.99 -2.25
CA VAL A 16 40.24 -25.60 -1.91
C VAL A 16 39.56 -24.88 -3.09
N ILE A 17 40.06 -25.08 -4.31
CA ILE A 17 39.42 -24.53 -5.53
C ILE A 17 38.01 -25.10 -5.71
N GLY A 18 37.82 -26.40 -5.50
CA GLY A 18 36.50 -27.03 -5.60
C GLY A 18 35.48 -26.44 -4.63
N ILE A 19 35.89 -26.21 -3.37
CA ILE A 19 35.05 -25.59 -2.33
C ILE A 19 34.73 -24.13 -2.69
N LEU A 20 35.73 -23.35 -3.13
CA LEU A 20 35.54 -21.96 -3.55
C LEU A 20 34.53 -21.83 -4.70
N ILE A 21 34.66 -22.68 -5.73
CA ILE A 21 33.73 -22.69 -6.87
C ILE A 21 32.31 -23.04 -6.39
N ALA A 22 32.16 -24.04 -5.52
CA ALA A 22 30.86 -24.42 -4.98
C ALA A 22 30.19 -23.28 -4.19
N VAL A 23 30.97 -22.57 -3.35
CA VAL A 23 30.48 -21.42 -2.59
C VAL A 23 30.07 -20.28 -3.52
N VAL A 24 30.87 -19.97 -4.55
CA VAL A 24 30.57 -18.90 -5.51
C VAL A 24 29.33 -19.23 -6.35
N LEU A 25 29.16 -20.47 -6.80
CA LEU A 25 27.98 -20.91 -7.55
C LEU A 25 26.71 -20.87 -6.67
N ASN A 26 26.81 -21.31 -5.43
CA ASN A 26 25.71 -21.25 -4.47
C ASN A 26 25.31 -19.80 -4.18
N ASP A 27 26.28 -18.92 -3.93
CA ASP A 27 26.04 -17.49 -3.69
C ASP A 27 25.40 -16.81 -4.91
N PHE A 28 25.86 -17.14 -6.13
CA PHE A 28 25.27 -16.63 -7.36
C PHE A 28 23.82 -17.12 -7.59
N GLN A 29 23.55 -18.40 -7.32
CA GLN A 29 22.21 -18.97 -7.47
C GLN A 29 21.23 -18.40 -6.43
N THR A 30 21.68 -18.22 -5.19
CA THR A 30 20.90 -17.58 -4.12
C THR A 30 20.59 -16.13 -4.49
N LYS A 31 21.58 -15.34 -4.93
CA LYS A 31 21.36 -13.95 -5.39
C LYS A 31 20.35 -13.85 -6.53
N ARG A 32 20.44 -14.72 -7.54
CA ARG A 32 19.47 -14.75 -8.66
C ARG A 32 18.05 -15.11 -8.20
N THR A 33 17.92 -16.06 -7.28
CA THR A 33 16.63 -16.49 -6.76
C THR A 33 15.99 -15.39 -5.92
N ASP A 34 16.80 -14.72 -5.10
CA ASP A 34 16.37 -13.62 -4.24
C ASP A 34 15.95 -12.39 -5.04
N GLN A 35 16.70 -12.03 -6.08
CA GLN A 35 16.32 -10.96 -7.01
C GLN A 35 14.99 -11.25 -7.73
N ARG A 36 14.76 -12.50 -8.16
CA ARG A 36 13.51 -12.88 -8.83
C ARG A 36 12.32 -12.82 -7.86
N TYR A 37 12.52 -13.27 -6.63
CA TYR A 37 11.52 -13.18 -5.58
C TYR A 37 11.18 -11.71 -5.28
N LEU A 38 12.19 -10.87 -5.07
CA LEU A 38 12.04 -9.43 -4.81
C LEU A 38 11.32 -8.72 -5.96
N LYS A 39 11.69 -8.99 -7.22
CA LYS A 39 11.00 -8.42 -8.39
C LYS A 39 9.52 -8.77 -8.44
N LYS A 40 9.19 -10.04 -8.17
CA LYS A 40 7.79 -10.49 -8.13
C LYS A 40 7.04 -9.85 -6.95
N ALA A 41 7.73 -9.63 -5.84
CA ALA A 41 7.21 -8.93 -4.67
C ALA A 41 6.82 -7.50 -4.97
N MET A 42 7.79 -6.73 -5.46
CA MET A 42 7.61 -5.31 -5.74
C MET A 42 6.55 -5.09 -6.80
N SER A 43 6.49 -5.95 -7.82
CA SER A 43 5.43 -5.92 -8.83
C SER A 43 4.04 -6.21 -8.25
N ALA A 44 3.91 -7.14 -7.31
CA ALA A 44 2.63 -7.44 -6.67
C ALA A 44 2.19 -6.32 -5.73
N ILE A 45 3.12 -5.72 -4.99
CA ILE A 45 2.85 -4.53 -4.15
C ILE A 45 2.43 -3.36 -5.04
N GLU A 46 3.12 -3.13 -6.15
CA GLU A 46 2.78 -2.05 -7.10
C GLU A 46 1.35 -2.21 -7.65
N GLU A 47 0.96 -3.43 -8.05
CA GLU A 47 -0.39 -3.71 -8.54
C GLU A 47 -1.44 -3.49 -7.44
N GLU A 48 -1.21 -4.01 -6.23
CA GLU A 48 -2.12 -3.84 -5.08
C GLU A 48 -2.28 -2.36 -4.69
N VAL A 49 -1.19 -1.58 -4.71
CA VAL A 49 -1.21 -0.15 -4.41
C VAL A 49 -1.92 0.63 -5.51
N LYS A 50 -1.73 0.32 -6.79
CA LYS A 50 -2.45 0.95 -7.90
C LYS A 50 -3.95 0.73 -7.80
N ASP A 51 -4.36 -0.51 -7.54
CA ASP A 51 -5.77 -0.87 -7.42
C ASP A 51 -6.42 -0.17 -6.22
N ALA A 52 -5.73 -0.16 -5.08
CA ALA A 52 -6.21 0.53 -3.88
C ALA A 52 -6.33 2.04 -4.09
N ARG A 53 -5.32 2.66 -4.71
CA ARG A 53 -5.32 4.09 -5.06
C ARG A 53 -6.47 4.44 -5.99
N LEU A 54 -6.68 3.65 -7.05
CA LEU A 54 -7.79 3.86 -7.98
C LEU A 54 -9.13 3.79 -7.25
N SER A 55 -9.31 2.76 -6.41
CA SER A 55 -10.53 2.61 -5.61
C SER A 55 -10.79 3.80 -4.68
N VAL A 56 -9.77 4.28 -3.95
CA VAL A 56 -9.91 5.45 -3.07
C VAL A 56 -10.21 6.71 -3.89
N SER A 57 -9.55 6.90 -5.03
CA SER A 57 -9.79 8.07 -5.90
C SER A 57 -11.23 8.14 -6.41
N GLU A 58 -11.80 7.01 -6.82
CA GLU A 58 -13.21 6.96 -7.26
C GLU A 58 -14.18 7.28 -6.11
N VAL A 59 -13.86 6.84 -4.89
CA VAL A 59 -14.69 7.10 -3.71
C VAL A 59 -14.63 8.58 -3.30
N VAL A 60 -13.45 9.20 -3.32
CA VAL A 60 -13.28 10.64 -3.07
C VAL A 60 -14.14 11.47 -4.02
N GLU A 61 -14.13 11.15 -5.33
CA GLU A 61 -14.94 11.86 -6.32
C GLU A 61 -16.44 11.76 -6.00
N ARG A 62 -16.91 10.56 -5.64
CA ARG A 62 -18.32 10.35 -5.25
C ARG A 62 -18.69 11.09 -3.98
N HIS A 63 -17.81 11.08 -2.97
CA HIS A 63 -18.03 11.82 -1.72
C HIS A 63 -18.06 13.33 -1.97
N SER A 64 -17.21 13.86 -2.86
CA SER A 64 -17.26 15.27 -3.28
C SER A 64 -18.60 15.63 -3.91
N ILE A 65 -19.09 14.81 -4.85
CA ILE A 65 -20.40 15.03 -5.49
C ILE A 65 -21.54 14.96 -4.45
N THR A 66 -21.40 14.10 -3.45
CA THR A 66 -22.37 13.96 -2.36
C THR A 66 -22.43 15.23 -1.51
N ILE A 67 -21.28 15.79 -1.11
CA ILE A 67 -21.23 17.05 -0.37
C ILE A 67 -21.82 18.19 -1.21
N ASP A 68 -21.40 18.34 -2.46
CA ASP A 68 -21.91 19.38 -3.37
C ASP A 68 -23.44 19.30 -3.54
N SER A 69 -23.97 18.08 -3.62
CA SER A 69 -25.41 17.85 -3.71
C SER A 69 -26.09 18.20 -2.39
N LEU A 70 -25.51 17.80 -1.27
CA LEU A 70 -26.08 18.06 0.05
C LEU A 70 -26.15 19.56 0.36
N GLU A 71 -25.15 20.34 -0.04
CA GLU A 71 -25.15 21.80 0.11
C GLU A 71 -26.32 22.46 -0.64
N ARG A 72 -26.68 21.93 -1.83
CA ARG A 72 -27.83 22.43 -2.60
C ARG A 72 -29.18 22.09 -1.96
N TYR A 73 -29.26 20.99 -1.20
CA TYR A 73 -30.48 20.52 -0.54
C TYR A 73 -30.45 20.70 0.99
N ALA A 74 -29.49 21.46 1.52
CA ALA A 74 -29.25 21.61 2.95
C ALA A 74 -30.43 22.32 3.66
N GLU A 75 -31.07 23.27 2.99
CA GLU A 75 -32.23 24.01 3.50
C GLU A 75 -33.57 23.33 3.20
N ASP A 76 -33.57 22.24 2.42
CA ASP A 76 -34.78 21.49 2.10
C ASP A 76 -35.22 20.68 3.33
N SER A 77 -36.24 21.13 4.05
CA SER A 77 -36.76 20.45 5.24
C SER A 77 -37.70 19.27 4.92
N ILE A 78 -37.95 18.98 3.64
CA ILE A 78 -38.87 17.92 3.19
C ILE A 78 -38.11 16.60 3.05
N MET A 79 -36.92 16.64 2.47
CA MET A 79 -36.10 15.44 2.22
C MET A 79 -35.30 15.03 3.46
N SER A 80 -35.48 13.79 3.89
CA SER A 80 -34.69 13.15 4.96
C SER A 80 -33.28 12.79 4.50
N LEU A 81 -32.36 12.57 5.45
CA LEU A 81 -31.01 12.12 5.14
C LEU A 81 -31.01 10.75 4.42
N ALA A 82 -31.94 9.86 4.75
CA ALA A 82 -32.10 8.58 4.08
C ALA A 82 -32.48 8.73 2.59
N GLU A 83 -33.50 9.55 2.29
CA GLU A 83 -33.93 9.82 0.91
C GLU A 83 -32.81 10.50 0.12
N PHE A 84 -32.10 11.45 0.74
CA PHE A 84 -30.93 12.08 0.14
C PHE A 84 -29.85 11.05 -0.23
N LEU A 85 -29.50 10.16 0.71
CA LEU A 85 -28.48 9.13 0.48
C LEU A 85 -28.91 8.12 -0.57
N GLU A 86 -30.19 7.76 -0.63
CA GLU A 86 -30.72 6.91 -1.70
C GLU A 86 -30.51 7.56 -3.08
N HIS A 87 -30.77 8.86 -3.19
CA HIS A 87 -30.52 9.63 -4.41
C HIS A 87 -29.02 9.79 -4.72
N ALA A 88 -28.17 9.90 -3.70
CA ALA A 88 -26.72 10.01 -3.84
C ALA A 88 -26.01 8.67 -4.12
N GLY A 89 -26.72 7.54 -4.07
CA GLY A 89 -26.16 6.20 -4.26
C GLY A 89 -25.53 5.59 -3.00
N GLY A 90 -25.84 6.13 -1.82
CA GLY A 90 -25.39 5.65 -0.52
C GLY A 90 -23.96 6.07 -0.14
N ILE A 91 -23.53 5.65 1.06
CA ILE A 91 -22.15 5.85 1.52
C ILE A 91 -21.26 4.79 0.89
N GLN A 92 -20.16 5.23 0.27
CA GLN A 92 -19.23 4.35 -0.43
C GLN A 92 -18.02 4.05 0.47
N LEU A 93 -17.45 2.86 0.32
CA LEU A 93 -16.26 2.44 1.05
C LEU A 93 -15.21 1.96 0.06
N ALA A 94 -14.02 2.56 0.13
CA ALA A 94 -12.91 2.16 -0.72
C ALA A 94 -12.38 0.78 -0.32
N THR A 95 -12.02 -0.03 -1.32
CA THR A 95 -11.35 -1.31 -1.10
C THR A 95 -9.85 -1.08 -0.99
N THR A 96 -9.31 -1.22 0.22
CA THR A 96 -7.87 -1.18 0.49
C THR A 96 -7.36 -2.61 0.68
N GLY A 97 -6.60 -3.11 -0.31
CA GLY A 97 -5.91 -4.41 -0.22
C GLY A 97 -4.95 -4.44 0.97
N ASN A 98 -4.74 -5.63 1.55
CA ASN A 98 -3.91 -5.79 2.76
C ASN A 98 -3.08 -7.10 2.74
N VAL A 99 -2.89 -7.71 1.57
CA VAL A 99 -2.47 -9.12 1.45
C VAL A 99 -1.01 -9.28 1.05
N GLY A 100 -0.45 -8.45 0.16
CA GLY A 100 0.96 -8.54 -0.22
C GLY A 100 1.91 -8.12 0.91
N LEU A 101 1.58 -7.03 1.60
CA LEU A 101 2.38 -6.35 2.62
C LEU A 101 2.79 -7.26 3.80
N ARG A 102 1.83 -8.05 4.33
CA ARG A 102 2.04 -8.93 5.48
C ARG A 102 2.90 -10.16 5.16
N PHE A 103 2.88 -10.63 3.91
CA PHE A 103 3.68 -11.77 3.46
C PHE A 103 5.17 -11.40 3.29
N TYR A 104 5.48 -10.13 2.98
CA TYR A 104 6.86 -9.69 2.74
C TYR A 104 7.62 -9.30 4.01
N VAL A 105 6.96 -8.67 4.99
CA VAL A 105 7.52 -8.44 6.33
C VAL A 105 7.93 -9.76 7.01
N ALA A 106 7.20 -10.85 6.75
CA ALA A 106 7.40 -12.14 7.40
C ALA A 106 8.51 -13.02 6.77
N GLY A 107 8.95 -12.74 5.54
CA GLY A 107 9.74 -13.69 4.73
C GLY A 107 11.21 -13.34 4.52
N LYS A 108 11.52 -12.09 4.13
CA LYS A 108 12.88 -11.59 3.80
C LYS A 108 12.99 -10.06 3.95
N ALA A 109 12.61 -9.54 5.12
CA ALA A 109 12.65 -8.11 5.42
C ALA A 109 14.04 -7.47 5.19
N ASP A 110 15.12 -8.23 5.39
CA ASP A 110 16.51 -7.78 5.19
C ASP A 110 16.85 -7.39 3.73
N LEU A 111 16.02 -7.77 2.76
CA LEU A 111 16.21 -7.47 1.34
C LEU A 111 15.42 -6.25 0.86
N LEU A 112 14.54 -5.69 1.70
CA LEU A 112 13.69 -4.56 1.35
C LEU A 112 14.28 -3.26 1.86
N ASP A 113 14.02 -2.19 1.11
CA ASP A 113 14.38 -0.84 1.54
C ASP A 113 13.57 -0.48 2.80
N LEU A 114 14.27 -0.06 3.86
CA LEU A 114 13.65 0.38 5.10
C LEU A 114 12.74 1.58 4.88
N GLU A 115 13.04 2.43 3.90
CA GLU A 115 12.20 3.58 3.55
C GLU A 115 10.87 3.11 2.96
N LEU A 116 10.90 2.15 2.03
CA LEU A 116 9.69 1.57 1.42
C LEU A 116 8.82 0.87 2.48
N VAL A 117 9.45 0.13 3.40
CA VAL A 117 8.74 -0.52 4.51
C VAL A 117 8.08 0.53 5.42
N GLY A 118 8.77 1.64 5.70
CA GLY A 118 8.21 2.76 6.45
C GLY A 118 6.98 3.35 5.79
N LYS A 119 7.05 3.65 4.48
CA LYS A 119 5.91 4.21 3.72
C LYS A 119 4.73 3.26 3.62
N LEU A 120 4.98 1.96 3.46
CA LEU A 120 3.93 0.95 3.48
C LEU A 120 3.26 0.85 4.87
N ALA A 121 4.00 1.08 5.96
CA ALA A 121 3.42 1.17 7.31
C ALA A 121 2.57 2.44 7.49
N ASP A 122 2.99 3.57 6.92
CA ASP A 122 2.20 4.82 6.92
C ASP A 122 0.85 4.63 6.20
N VAL A 123 0.84 3.93 5.06
CA VAL A 123 -0.39 3.50 4.35
C VAL A 123 -1.30 2.68 5.26
N GLU A 124 -0.75 1.70 6.00
CA GLU A 124 -1.53 0.86 6.92
C GLU A 124 -2.16 1.70 8.04
N VAL A 125 -1.37 2.57 8.67
CA VAL A 125 -1.86 3.46 9.73
C VAL A 125 -2.93 4.42 9.21
N SER A 126 -2.70 5.05 8.06
CA SER A 126 -3.66 5.96 7.44
C SER A 126 -4.97 5.24 7.08
N THR A 127 -4.89 4.01 6.58
CA THR A 127 -6.06 3.15 6.33
C THR A 127 -6.85 2.85 7.60
N GLN A 128 -6.19 2.62 8.74
CA GLN A 128 -6.87 2.41 10.02
C GLN A 128 -7.58 3.68 10.51
N VAL A 129 -6.93 4.85 10.36
CA VAL A 129 -7.54 6.15 10.69
C VAL A 129 -8.78 6.40 9.82
N LEU A 130 -8.69 6.15 8.52
CA LEU A 130 -9.81 6.27 7.60
C LEU A 130 -10.99 5.39 8.01
N ARG A 131 -10.73 4.12 8.34
CA ARG A 131 -11.78 3.20 8.86
C ARG A 131 -12.45 3.74 10.11
N GLY A 132 -11.68 4.24 11.08
CA GLY A 132 -12.24 4.82 12.30
C GLY A 132 -13.07 6.07 12.06
N LYS A 133 -12.74 6.88 11.04
CA LYS A 133 -13.58 8.03 10.63
C LYS A 133 -14.85 7.57 9.92
N MET A 134 -14.75 6.55 9.07
CA MET A 134 -15.90 5.96 8.38
C MET A 134 -16.90 5.35 9.37
N ASP A 135 -16.43 4.61 10.37
CA ASP A 135 -17.30 4.04 11.41
C ASP A 135 -18.10 5.14 12.12
N ARG A 136 -17.44 6.27 12.46
CA ARG A 136 -18.13 7.43 13.06
C ARG A 136 -19.14 8.07 12.13
N LEU A 137 -18.83 8.19 10.83
CA LEU A 137 -19.78 8.69 9.82
C LEU A 137 -21.01 7.78 9.74
N LEU A 138 -20.80 6.46 9.69
CA LEU A 138 -21.88 5.48 9.64
C LEU A 138 -22.74 5.51 10.91
N ASP A 139 -22.11 5.51 12.08
CA ASP A 139 -22.81 5.61 13.38
C ASP A 139 -23.67 6.88 13.46
N PHE A 140 -23.11 8.03 13.07
CA PHE A 140 -23.84 9.29 13.00
C PHE A 140 -25.02 9.19 12.02
N THR A 141 -24.75 8.68 10.82
CA THR A 141 -25.76 8.59 9.74
C THR A 141 -26.91 7.70 10.18
N TYR A 142 -26.64 6.50 10.69
CA TYR A 142 -27.66 5.58 11.16
C TYR A 142 -28.50 6.16 12.31
N GLY A 143 -27.87 6.90 13.22
CA GLY A 143 -28.57 7.62 14.28
C GLY A 143 -29.48 8.76 13.80
N ARG A 144 -29.33 9.20 12.54
CA ARG A 144 -30.00 10.39 11.99
C ARG A 144 -30.70 10.18 10.65
N LEU A 145 -30.85 8.94 10.16
CA LEU A 145 -31.40 8.63 8.84
C LEU A 145 -32.74 9.31 8.52
N THR A 146 -33.66 9.33 9.48
CA THR A 146 -35.00 9.91 9.29
C THR A 146 -35.06 11.41 9.56
N SER A 147 -33.93 12.04 9.88
CA SER A 147 -33.88 13.47 10.21
C SER A 147 -33.97 14.29 8.94
N THR A 148 -34.78 15.35 8.98
CA THR A 148 -34.93 16.31 7.88
C THR A 148 -34.34 17.68 8.21
N ASP A 149 -33.85 17.87 9.44
CA ASP A 149 -33.29 19.14 9.88
C ASP A 149 -31.94 19.45 9.22
N ALA A 150 -31.72 20.74 8.95
CA ALA A 150 -30.51 21.24 8.33
C ALA A 150 -29.25 20.98 9.18
N GLU A 151 -29.38 20.92 10.51
CA GLU A 151 -28.26 20.63 11.42
C GLU A 151 -27.72 19.21 11.18
N SER A 152 -28.60 18.21 11.09
CA SER A 152 -28.21 16.83 10.81
C SER A 152 -27.53 16.67 9.45
N LYS A 153 -27.99 17.41 8.43
CA LYS A 153 -27.37 17.46 7.10
C LYS A 153 -26.00 18.13 7.14
N LEU A 154 -25.87 19.25 7.85
CA LEU A 154 -24.59 19.93 8.02
C LEU A 154 -23.57 19.04 8.75
N LEU A 155 -23.99 18.41 9.85
CA LEU A 155 -23.13 17.51 10.61
C LEU A 155 -22.72 16.28 9.78
N PHE A 156 -23.62 15.73 8.96
CA PHE A 156 -23.27 14.69 7.99
C PHE A 156 -22.17 15.17 7.03
N ALA A 157 -22.33 16.36 6.44
CA ALA A 157 -21.34 16.93 5.53
C ALA A 157 -19.97 17.10 6.22
N MET A 158 -19.95 17.54 7.48
CA MET A 158 -18.72 17.65 8.27
C MET A 158 -18.06 16.28 8.53
N HIS A 159 -18.85 15.25 8.83
CA HIS A 159 -18.32 13.89 9.02
C HIS A 159 -17.77 13.31 7.70
N LEU A 160 -18.48 13.53 6.59
CA LEU A 160 -18.07 13.10 5.26
C LEU A 160 -16.80 13.84 4.80
N GLY A 161 -16.71 15.15 5.02
CA GLY A 161 -15.52 15.93 4.75
C GLY A 161 -14.30 15.43 5.53
N ASN A 162 -14.48 15.10 6.81
CA ASN A 162 -13.40 14.49 7.62
C ASN A 162 -12.92 13.15 7.04
N VAL A 163 -13.83 12.33 6.51
CA VAL A 163 -13.49 11.08 5.81
C VAL A 163 -12.69 11.39 4.56
N MET A 164 -13.18 12.30 3.71
CA MET A 164 -12.51 12.72 2.47
C MET A 164 -11.09 13.24 2.72
N ASP A 165 -10.86 14.04 3.78
CA ASP A 165 -9.51 14.51 4.14
C ASP A 165 -8.53 13.33 4.36
N SER A 166 -9.00 12.26 5.00
CA SER A 166 -8.18 11.06 5.19
C SER A 166 -8.03 10.23 3.92
N GLU A 167 -9.04 10.21 3.04
CA GLU A 167 -8.93 9.57 1.73
C GLU A 167 -7.89 10.30 0.86
N THR A 168 -7.88 11.63 0.86
CA THR A 168 -6.88 12.43 0.15
C THR A 168 -5.47 12.20 0.70
N ALA A 169 -5.28 12.21 2.03
CA ALA A 169 -3.99 11.89 2.63
C ALA A 169 -3.53 10.45 2.30
N LEU A 170 -4.45 9.49 2.23
CA LEU A 170 -4.15 8.12 1.84
C LEU A 170 -3.72 8.02 0.36
N LEU A 171 -4.31 8.82 -0.53
CA LEU A 171 -3.88 8.92 -1.93
C LEU A 171 -2.45 9.43 -2.05
N GLU A 172 -2.07 10.44 -1.25
CA GLU A 172 -0.69 10.95 -1.22
C GLU A 172 0.30 9.85 -0.82
N HIS A 173 0.00 9.05 0.20
CA HIS A 173 0.84 7.93 0.58
C HIS A 173 0.95 6.85 -0.50
N PHE A 174 -0.14 6.57 -1.23
CA PHE A 174 -0.07 5.65 -2.36
C PHE A 174 0.79 6.19 -3.50
N ASP A 175 0.69 7.48 -3.81
CA ASP A 175 1.53 8.13 -4.83
C ASP A 175 3.02 8.04 -4.46
N GLU A 176 3.38 8.35 -3.22
CA GLU A 176 4.75 8.20 -2.72
C GLU A 176 5.28 6.77 -2.86
N VAL A 177 4.48 5.76 -2.46
CA VAL A 177 4.87 4.34 -2.59
C VAL A 177 5.08 3.95 -4.06
N LEU A 178 4.21 4.41 -4.97
CA LEU A 178 4.36 4.11 -6.40
C LEU A 178 5.59 4.76 -7.00
N GLU A 179 5.91 6.00 -6.62
CA GLU A 179 7.14 6.67 -7.03
C GLU A 179 8.38 5.90 -6.59
N MET A 180 8.41 5.39 -5.35
CA MET A 180 9.51 4.58 -4.85
C MET A 180 9.67 3.25 -5.59
N LEU A 181 8.55 2.59 -5.93
CA LEU A 181 8.56 1.33 -6.67
C LEU A 181 8.97 1.51 -8.14
N GLN A 182 8.72 2.69 -8.73
CA GLN A 182 9.03 3.01 -10.13
C GLN A 182 10.38 3.74 -10.31
N GLY A 183 10.94 4.29 -9.23
CA GLY A 183 12.21 5.01 -9.21
C GLY A 183 13.45 4.11 -9.32
N PRO A 184 14.66 4.71 -9.44
CA PRO A 184 15.93 3.96 -9.52
C PRO A 184 16.25 3.11 -8.29
N GLU A 185 15.54 3.33 -7.17
CA GLU A 185 15.63 2.55 -5.93
C GLU A 185 14.67 1.34 -5.92
N GLY A 186 13.63 1.36 -6.76
CA GLY A 186 12.64 0.28 -6.91
C GLY A 186 13.15 -0.95 -7.67
N PHE A 187 14.29 -0.84 -8.37
CA PHE A 187 14.95 -1.96 -9.03
C PHE A 187 16.47 -1.77 -9.00
N PRO A 188 17.22 -2.55 -8.22
CA PRO A 188 18.68 -2.53 -8.27
C PRO A 188 19.16 -3.23 -9.55
N GLU A 189 19.03 -2.58 -10.71
CA GLU A 189 19.50 -3.12 -12.00
C GLU A 189 20.38 -2.15 -12.80
N GLN A 190 21.07 -1.19 -12.17
CA GLN A 190 22.03 -0.32 -12.90
C GLN A 190 23.41 -0.11 -12.26
N ALA A 191 23.83 -0.92 -11.29
CA ALA A 191 25.18 -0.82 -10.69
C ALA A 191 26.18 -1.92 -11.12
N ALA A 192 25.83 -2.80 -12.06
CA ALA A 192 26.72 -3.87 -12.53
C ALA A 192 26.83 -3.86 -14.06
N GLY A 193 27.43 -2.81 -14.60
CA GLY A 193 27.59 -2.62 -16.03
C GLY A 193 28.71 -1.64 -16.39
N ARG A 194 29.88 -1.77 -15.76
CA ARG A 194 31.18 -1.29 -16.27
C ARG A 194 32.27 -2.25 -15.86
#